data_AF-A0A7J4I4Z7-F1
#
_entry.id   AF-A0A7J4I4Z7-F1
#
_cell.length_a   1.000
_cell.length_b   1.000
_cell.length_c   1.000
_cell.angle_alpha   90.00
_cell.angle_beta   90.00
_cell.angle_gamma   90.00
#
_symmetry.space_group_name_H-M   'P 1'
#
loop_
_entity.id
_entity.type
_entity.pdbx_description
1 polymer ?
#
loop_
_entity_poly.entity_id
_entity_poly.type
_entity_poly.pdbx_seq_one_letter_code
_entity_poly.pdbx_strand_id
1 'polypeptide(L)'
;MRASDIPDEMRRLMAPKMTKEFYGPSPGIFIGAEGYPKVNAGPLGIMENNPLYDNPASWLNLSYMQIICMRAATLRANKKENIFSKERFVGDLQEISLASLPTEVEMIFSKKPLFSMDFDRITQPIGPSAKLEKLRITENPKIDVKVEKVAADELKANEAARILYSTGIDVYKITTILSSGALGIDKKMVPTRWSITATDDIITKSLLHDVRTYNSINEIMVFESFNLDNRFVVLMMPGSWEFENFESWPRGSQWYGLEEEYEPFAGRTCYAEKQAGGYYASRLGVVEHLHKIKRQARVVVFREIYEGYSVPLGVW
;
A
#
# COMPACT_ATOMS: atom_id res chain seq x y z
N MET A 1 19.48 18.87 7.09
CA MET A 1 19.81 18.08 5.89
C MET A 1 18.75 18.40 4.85
N ARG A 2 19.10 18.90 3.67
CA ARG A 2 18.09 19.24 2.64
C ARG A 2 17.68 17.98 1.89
N ALA A 3 16.45 17.93 1.36
CA ALA A 3 15.99 16.81 0.53
C ALA A 3 16.91 16.52 -0.68
N SER A 4 17.68 17.52 -1.11
CA SER A 4 18.69 17.45 -2.16
C SER A 4 19.96 16.66 -1.80
N ASP A 5 20.27 16.46 -0.51
CA ASP A 5 21.58 15.94 -0.06
C ASP A 5 21.53 14.42 0.23
N ILE A 6 20.34 13.90 0.51
CA ILE A 6 20.00 12.48 0.73
C ILE A 6 20.46 11.57 -0.42
N PRO A 7 20.31 11.96 -1.70
CA PRO A 7 20.52 11.02 -2.80
C PRO A 7 21.97 10.58 -2.96
N ASP A 8 22.92 11.48 -2.71
CA ASP A 8 24.35 11.21 -2.90
C ASP A 8 24.93 10.36 -1.77
N GLU A 9 24.48 10.58 -0.53
CA GLU A 9 24.91 9.79 0.62
C GLU A 9 24.34 8.35 0.55
N MET A 10 23.06 8.20 0.21
CA MET A 10 22.46 6.88 -0.04
C MET A 10 23.09 6.16 -1.23
N ARG A 11 23.35 6.87 -2.33
CA ARG A 11 24.05 6.30 -3.50
C ARG A 11 25.44 5.81 -3.13
N ARG A 12 26.19 6.55 -2.31
CA ARG A 12 27.52 6.12 -1.81
C ARG A 12 27.43 4.90 -0.90
N LEU A 13 26.41 4.82 -0.05
CA LEU A 13 26.21 3.69 0.87
C LEU A 13 25.78 2.40 0.14
N MET A 14 24.97 2.51 -0.91
CA MET A 14 24.35 1.35 -1.58
C MET A 14 25.02 0.91 -2.87
N ALA A 15 25.56 1.82 -3.68
CA ALA A 15 26.18 1.49 -4.96
C ALA A 15 27.35 0.47 -4.88
N PRO A 16 28.19 0.46 -3.82
CA PRO A 16 29.26 -0.53 -3.68
C PRO A 16 28.75 -1.97 -3.46
N LYS A 17 27.56 -2.13 -2.86
CA LYS A 17 27.00 -3.43 -2.46
C LYS A 17 26.18 -4.13 -3.56
N MET A 18 25.90 -3.45 -4.68
CA MET A 18 25.06 -4.00 -5.74
C MET A 18 25.84 -4.87 -6.73
N THR A 19 25.42 -6.12 -6.88
CA THR A 19 25.93 -7.10 -7.85
C THR A 19 24.84 -7.50 -8.84
N LYS A 20 25.17 -8.31 -9.85
CA LYS A 20 24.15 -8.93 -10.74
C LYS A 20 23.33 -10.01 -10.04
N GLU A 21 23.81 -10.49 -8.90
CA GLU A 21 23.14 -11.48 -8.06
C GLU A 21 22.76 -10.82 -6.74
N PHE A 22 21.60 -11.20 -6.21
CA PHE A 22 21.15 -10.81 -4.87
C PHE A 22 20.69 -12.07 -4.15
N TYR A 23 21.09 -12.19 -2.89
CA TYR A 23 20.59 -13.17 -1.95
C TYR A 23 20.15 -12.44 -0.69
N GLY A 24 18.92 -12.71 -0.24
CA GLY A 24 18.39 -12.14 0.98
C GLY A 24 16.87 -12.15 1.04
N PRO A 25 16.32 -11.54 2.10
CA PRO A 25 14.89 -11.57 2.35
C PRO A 25 14.10 -10.69 1.36
N SER A 26 12.96 -11.22 0.94
CA SER A 26 11.94 -10.56 0.14
C SER A 26 10.70 -10.29 0.99
N PRO A 27 10.46 -9.04 1.43
CA PRO A 27 9.30 -8.71 2.26
C PRO A 27 7.98 -8.80 1.49
N GLY A 28 8.03 -8.67 0.16
CA GLY A 28 6.82 -8.72 -0.64
C GLY A 28 7.12 -8.59 -2.13
N ILE A 29 6.12 -8.15 -2.87
CA ILE A 29 6.19 -8.02 -4.32
C ILE A 29 5.79 -6.62 -4.76
N PHE A 30 6.14 -6.27 -5.99
CA PHE A 30 5.67 -5.07 -6.64
C PHE A 30 5.14 -5.40 -8.04
N ILE A 31 3.97 -4.85 -8.36
CA ILE A 31 3.35 -4.97 -9.68
C ILE A 31 3.04 -3.55 -10.18
N GLY A 32 3.70 -3.19 -11.27
CA GLY A 32 3.54 -1.90 -11.93
C GLY A 32 2.23 -1.79 -12.70
N ALA A 33 1.79 -0.56 -12.96
CA ALA A 33 0.61 -0.28 -13.82
C ALA A 33 1.00 -0.02 -15.29
N GLU A 34 2.26 0.36 -15.53
CA GLU A 34 2.73 0.70 -16.87
C GLU A 34 2.71 -0.52 -17.79
N GLY A 35 2.17 -0.34 -19.01
CA GLY A 35 2.08 -1.41 -20.02
C GLY A 35 0.91 -2.38 -19.84
N TYR A 36 -0.01 -2.12 -18.91
CA TYR A 36 -1.18 -2.97 -18.66
C TYR A 36 -1.90 -3.35 -19.97
N PRO A 37 -2.22 -4.65 -20.21
CA PRO A 37 -2.18 -5.78 -19.26
C PRO A 37 -0.83 -6.53 -19.18
N LYS A 38 0.24 -6.05 -19.84
CA LYS A 38 1.60 -6.60 -19.72
C LYS A 38 2.45 -5.72 -18.81
N VAL A 39 2.48 -6.08 -17.54
CA VAL A 39 3.04 -5.27 -16.46
C VAL A 39 4.44 -5.74 -16.05
N ASN A 40 5.21 -4.85 -15.43
CA ASN A 40 6.41 -5.25 -14.71
C ASN A 40 6.00 -5.80 -13.34
N ALA A 41 6.38 -7.04 -13.06
CA ALA A 41 6.15 -7.71 -11.79
C ALA A 41 7.46 -8.29 -11.25
N GLY A 42 7.61 -8.31 -9.92
CA GLY A 42 8.74 -9.00 -9.30
C GLY A 42 8.79 -8.81 -7.79
N PRO A 43 9.64 -9.60 -7.11
CA PRO A 43 9.85 -9.46 -5.67
C PRO A 43 10.60 -8.17 -5.33
N LEU A 44 10.41 -7.74 -4.09
CA LEU A 44 11.22 -6.73 -3.43
C LEU A 44 12.38 -7.44 -2.70
N GLY A 45 13.53 -6.80 -2.58
CA GLY A 45 14.65 -7.33 -1.80
C GLY A 45 15.16 -6.29 -0.82
N ILE A 46 15.48 -6.70 0.41
CA ILE A 46 16.09 -5.83 1.41
C ILE A 46 17.51 -6.32 1.71
N MET A 47 18.48 -5.40 1.70
CA MET A 47 19.90 -5.74 1.93
C MET A 47 20.23 -5.97 3.40
N GLU A 48 19.47 -5.35 4.29
CA GLU A 48 19.63 -5.46 5.73
C GLU A 48 18.33 -6.03 6.28
N ASN A 49 18.44 -7.14 7.02
CA ASN A 49 17.29 -7.77 7.64
C ASN A 49 16.81 -6.90 8.81
N ASN A 50 15.94 -5.96 8.49
CA ASN A 50 15.32 -5.07 9.45
C ASN A 50 13.79 -5.27 9.38
N PRO A 51 13.17 -5.78 10.45
CA PRO A 51 11.73 -6.06 10.49
C PRO A 51 10.84 -4.84 10.19
N LEU A 52 11.38 -3.63 10.30
CA LEU A 52 10.65 -2.40 9.97
C LEU A 52 10.29 -2.33 8.49
N TYR A 53 11.02 -2.97 7.57
CA TYR A 53 10.78 -2.83 6.12
C TYR A 53 9.46 -3.44 5.62
N ASP A 54 8.82 -4.29 6.43
CA ASP A 54 7.63 -5.06 6.04
C ASP A 54 6.40 -4.79 6.93
N ASN A 55 6.43 -3.71 7.72
CA ASN A 55 5.33 -3.36 8.62
C ASN A 55 4.96 -1.88 8.50
N PRO A 56 4.15 -1.49 7.50
CA PRO A 56 3.75 -0.11 7.28
C PRO A 56 3.10 0.53 8.51
N ALA A 57 2.29 -0.21 9.27
CA ALA A 57 1.68 0.28 10.51
C ALA A 57 2.72 0.79 11.54
N SER A 58 3.93 0.22 11.56
CA SER A 58 5.01 0.65 12.46
C SER A 58 5.70 1.95 12.02
N TRP A 59 5.56 2.36 10.76
CA TRP A 59 6.29 3.49 10.18
C TRP A 59 5.82 4.85 10.70
N LEU A 60 4.61 4.93 11.28
CA LEU A 60 4.13 6.14 11.93
C LEU A 60 5.03 6.61 13.10
N ASN A 61 5.86 5.72 13.65
CA ASN A 61 6.84 6.05 14.68
C ASN A 61 8.23 6.42 14.13
N LEU A 62 8.40 6.37 12.81
CA LEU A 62 9.66 6.72 12.14
C LEU A 62 9.60 8.16 11.67
N SER A 63 10.77 8.81 11.64
CA SER A 63 10.89 10.10 10.99
C SER A 63 10.67 9.97 9.48
N TYR A 64 10.16 11.05 8.88
CA TYR A 64 9.99 11.20 7.44
C TYR A 64 11.22 10.73 6.64
N MET A 65 12.41 11.11 7.11
CA MET A 65 13.68 10.73 6.51
C MET A 65 14.00 9.23 6.62
N GLN A 66 13.69 8.59 7.74
CA GLN A 66 13.91 7.15 7.90
C GLN A 66 13.05 6.36 6.92
N ILE A 67 11.80 6.78 6.68
CA ILE A 67 10.91 6.11 5.72
C ILE A 67 11.45 6.26 4.29
N ILE A 68 11.89 7.46 3.90
CA ILE A 68 12.50 7.69 2.59
C ILE A 68 13.71 6.78 2.41
N CYS A 69 14.62 6.74 3.38
CA CYS A 69 15.83 5.93 3.32
C CYS A 69 15.50 4.44 3.22
N MET A 70 14.58 3.96 4.05
CA MET A 70 14.13 2.57 4.01
C MET A 70 13.55 2.21 2.64
N ARG A 71 12.67 3.03 2.08
CA ARG A 71 12.07 2.79 0.75
C ARG A 71 13.09 2.86 -0.39
N ALA A 72 14.03 3.79 -0.31
CA ALA A 72 15.15 3.90 -1.24
C ALA A 72 16.12 2.72 -1.13
N ALA A 73 16.16 2.04 0.02
CA ALA A 73 17.01 0.87 0.23
C ALA A 73 16.42 -0.46 -0.29
N THR A 74 15.15 -0.46 -0.69
CA THR A 74 14.47 -1.66 -1.20
C THR A 74 14.78 -1.89 -2.67
N LEU A 75 15.47 -3.00 -2.97
CA LEU A 75 15.71 -3.49 -4.33
C LEU A 75 14.40 -3.91 -4.98
N ARG A 76 14.15 -3.47 -6.20
CA ARG A 76 12.99 -3.87 -7.00
C ARG A 76 13.42 -4.71 -8.20
N ALA A 77 13.03 -5.97 -8.20
CA ALA A 77 13.16 -6.84 -9.36
C ALA A 77 11.97 -6.64 -10.30
N ASN A 78 12.23 -6.61 -11.62
CA ASN A 78 11.17 -6.44 -12.61
C ASN A 78 11.30 -7.48 -13.74
N LYS A 79 10.23 -8.23 -14.01
CA LYS A 79 10.05 -9.08 -15.19
C LYS A 79 8.72 -8.68 -15.85
N LYS A 80 8.70 -8.56 -17.17
CA LYS A 80 7.46 -8.28 -17.91
C LYS A 80 6.60 -9.54 -17.98
N GLU A 81 5.38 -9.47 -17.49
CA GLU A 81 4.42 -10.56 -17.47
C GLU A 81 3.02 -10.07 -17.82
N ASN A 82 2.20 -10.95 -18.40
CA ASN A 82 0.77 -10.68 -18.53
C ASN A 82 0.07 -10.94 -17.20
N ILE A 83 -0.92 -10.12 -16.85
CA ILE A 83 -1.66 -10.28 -15.57
C ILE A 83 -2.36 -11.63 -15.40
N PHE A 84 -2.69 -12.32 -16.50
CA PHE A 84 -3.31 -13.64 -16.49
C PHE A 84 -2.29 -14.79 -16.61
N SER A 85 -0.99 -14.48 -16.54
CA SER A 85 0.07 -15.47 -16.63
C SER A 85 -0.02 -16.47 -15.47
N LYS A 86 0.11 -17.76 -15.81
CA LYS A 86 0.18 -18.89 -14.86
C LYS A 86 1.56 -19.52 -14.86
N GLU A 87 2.58 -18.80 -15.34
CA GLU A 87 3.95 -19.26 -15.31
C GLU A 87 4.41 -19.49 -13.86
N ARG A 88 5.39 -20.38 -13.69
CA ARG A 88 6.01 -20.66 -12.38
C ARG A 88 6.44 -19.39 -11.66
N PHE A 89 6.99 -18.42 -12.41
CA PHE A 89 7.38 -17.13 -11.86
C PHE A 89 6.24 -16.40 -11.12
N VAL A 90 5.01 -16.43 -11.67
CA VAL A 90 3.84 -15.83 -11.00
C VAL A 90 3.45 -16.63 -9.76
N GLY A 91 3.57 -17.96 -9.80
CA GLY A 91 3.42 -18.82 -8.62
C GLY A 91 4.41 -18.46 -7.51
N ASP A 92 5.69 -18.25 -7.84
CA ASP A 92 6.71 -17.83 -6.88
C ASP A 92 6.35 -16.46 -6.25
N LEU A 93 5.83 -15.50 -7.04
CA LEU A 93 5.35 -14.22 -6.51
C LEU A 93 4.16 -14.38 -5.57
N GLN A 94 3.24 -15.31 -5.88
CA GLN A 94 2.09 -15.60 -5.03
C GLN A 94 2.54 -16.21 -3.71
N GLU A 95 3.47 -17.17 -3.72
CA GLU A 95 4.05 -17.76 -2.52
C GLU A 95 4.72 -16.70 -1.61
N ILE A 96 5.53 -15.82 -2.19
CA ILE A 96 6.13 -14.69 -1.46
C ILE A 96 5.03 -13.79 -0.87
N SER A 97 3.98 -13.48 -1.64
CA SER A 97 2.90 -12.62 -1.17
C SER A 97 2.08 -13.21 -0.02
N LEU A 98 1.97 -14.54 0.07
CA LEU A 98 1.22 -15.24 1.12
C LEU A 98 2.02 -15.38 2.42
N ALA A 99 3.35 -15.29 2.36
CA ALA A 99 4.24 -15.50 3.49
C ALA A 99 4.03 -14.48 4.62
N SER A 100 3.87 -14.92 5.86
CA SER A 100 3.73 -14.06 7.05
C SER A 100 5.02 -13.34 7.45
N LEU A 101 6.16 -13.77 6.93
CA LEU A 101 7.49 -13.20 7.16
C LEU A 101 8.21 -13.05 5.82
N PRO A 102 9.21 -12.14 5.72
CA PRO A 102 10.04 -12.02 4.54
C PRO A 102 10.66 -13.36 4.14
N THR A 103 10.61 -13.68 2.85
CA THR A 103 11.05 -14.97 2.30
C THR A 103 12.46 -14.86 1.72
N GLU A 104 13.37 -15.77 2.05
CA GLU A 104 14.73 -15.82 1.48
C GLU A 104 14.71 -16.18 -0.01
N VAL A 105 15.19 -15.25 -0.85
CA VAL A 105 15.21 -15.39 -2.30
C VAL A 105 16.61 -15.20 -2.88
N GLU A 106 16.84 -15.90 -3.99
CA GLU A 106 17.97 -15.69 -4.89
C GLU A 106 17.45 -15.05 -6.18
N MET A 107 18.02 -13.91 -6.55
CA MET A 107 17.68 -13.15 -7.75
C MET A 107 18.90 -12.95 -8.64
N ILE A 108 18.76 -13.30 -9.92
CA ILE A 108 19.78 -13.03 -10.95
C ILE A 108 19.25 -11.98 -11.91
N PHE A 109 20.02 -10.92 -12.11
CA PHE A 109 19.68 -9.79 -12.95
C PHE A 109 20.53 -9.74 -14.22
N SER A 110 19.89 -9.34 -15.32
CA SER A 110 20.56 -9.11 -16.61
C SER A 110 21.71 -8.10 -16.52
N LYS A 111 21.53 -7.08 -15.67
CA LYS A 111 22.49 -6.02 -15.37
C LYS A 111 22.45 -5.72 -13.88
N LYS A 112 23.54 -5.15 -13.37
CA LYS A 112 23.62 -4.66 -11.98
C LYS A 112 22.45 -3.69 -11.73
N PRO A 113 21.68 -3.84 -10.63
CA PRO A 113 20.65 -2.89 -10.26
C PRO A 113 21.19 -1.47 -10.21
N LEU A 114 20.49 -0.58 -10.90
CA LEU A 114 20.86 0.82 -10.94
C LEU A 114 19.96 1.58 -9.99
N PHE A 115 20.57 2.49 -9.26
CA PHE A 115 19.84 3.45 -8.47
C PHE A 115 19.23 4.48 -9.43
N SER A 116 17.90 4.53 -9.55
CA SER A 116 17.17 5.61 -10.22
C SER A 116 16.38 6.39 -9.17
N MET A 117 16.95 7.51 -8.72
CA MET A 117 16.24 8.46 -7.86
C MET A 117 15.69 9.56 -8.80
N ASP A 118 14.65 9.22 -9.56
CA ASP A 118 13.82 10.26 -10.17
C ASP A 118 12.95 10.82 -9.04
N PHE A 119 13.44 11.85 -8.37
CA PHE A 119 12.59 12.77 -7.60
C PHE A 119 11.85 13.67 -8.60
N ASP A 120 11.11 13.06 -9.53
CA ASP A 120 9.95 13.80 -10.00
C ASP A 120 9.06 13.96 -8.77
N ARG A 121 8.57 15.17 -8.50
CA ARG A 121 7.82 15.55 -7.27
C ARG A 121 6.53 14.73 -7.05
N ILE A 122 6.30 13.75 -7.93
CA ILE A 122 5.15 12.88 -8.10
C ILE A 122 5.43 11.49 -7.51
N THR A 123 6.66 10.99 -7.60
CA THR A 123 6.95 9.56 -7.40
C THR A 123 7.59 9.28 -6.05
N GLN A 124 7.01 8.33 -5.34
CA GLN A 124 7.58 7.72 -4.14
C GLN A 124 9.04 7.33 -4.35
N PRO A 125 9.92 7.43 -3.32
CA PRO A 125 11.31 7.05 -3.47
C PRO A 125 11.38 5.59 -3.95
N ILE A 126 11.97 5.41 -5.12
CA ILE A 126 12.15 4.10 -5.75
C ILE A 126 13.59 3.68 -5.44
N GLY A 127 13.74 2.53 -4.80
CA GLY A 127 15.04 1.94 -4.61
C GLY A 127 15.66 1.42 -5.93
N PRO A 128 16.86 0.86 -5.85
CA PRO A 128 17.57 0.36 -7.02
C PRO A 128 16.75 -0.73 -7.73
N SER A 129 16.78 -0.74 -9.06
CA SER A 129 15.99 -1.69 -9.84
C SER A 129 16.75 -2.31 -11.01
N ALA A 130 16.36 -3.53 -11.38
CA ALA A 130 16.91 -4.23 -12.53
C ALA A 130 15.91 -5.22 -13.14
N LYS A 131 16.13 -5.54 -14.42
CA LYS A 131 15.43 -6.62 -15.11
C LYS A 131 15.91 -7.98 -14.59
N LEU A 132 14.97 -8.73 -14.05
CA LEU A 132 15.15 -10.07 -13.48
C LEU A 132 15.24 -11.12 -14.59
N GLU A 133 16.20 -12.04 -14.47
CA GLU A 133 16.36 -13.19 -15.35
C GLU A 133 15.95 -14.49 -14.67
N LYS A 134 16.31 -14.65 -13.39
CA LYS A 134 16.00 -15.84 -12.60
C LYS A 134 15.59 -15.45 -11.18
N LEU A 135 14.53 -16.07 -10.69
CA LEU A 135 14.10 -16.05 -9.30
C LEU A 135 14.14 -17.48 -8.77
N ARG A 136 14.61 -17.64 -7.54
CA ARG A 136 14.48 -18.88 -6.78
C ARG A 136 14.13 -18.53 -5.35
N ILE A 137 13.04 -19.10 -4.86
CA ILE A 137 12.74 -19.14 -3.44
C ILE A 137 13.67 -20.20 -2.81
N THR A 138 14.43 -19.81 -1.78
CA THR A 138 15.50 -20.64 -1.20
C THR A 138 15.12 -21.28 0.14
N GLU A 139 13.93 -20.96 0.66
CA GLU A 139 13.34 -21.56 1.85
C GLU A 139 11.87 -21.90 1.65
N ASN A 140 11.22 -22.57 2.60
CA ASN A 140 9.77 -22.74 2.56
C ASN A 140 9.10 -21.51 3.18
N PRO A 141 8.28 -20.75 2.43
CA PRO A 141 7.59 -19.58 2.96
C PRO A 141 6.68 -19.96 4.13
N LYS A 142 6.75 -19.20 5.22
CA LYS A 142 5.89 -19.42 6.38
C LYS A 142 4.55 -18.73 6.17
N ILE A 143 3.51 -19.48 5.83
CA ILE A 143 2.17 -18.93 5.55
C ILE A 143 1.26 -19.13 6.76
N ASP A 144 0.46 -18.12 7.12
CA ASP A 144 -0.58 -18.26 8.15
C ASP A 144 -1.66 -19.23 7.64
N VAL A 145 -2.05 -20.20 8.45
CA VAL A 145 -3.07 -21.21 8.11
C VAL A 145 -4.38 -20.57 7.61
N LYS A 146 -4.76 -19.41 8.17
CA LYS A 146 -5.95 -18.66 7.74
C LYS A 146 -5.78 -18.14 6.31
N VAL A 147 -4.59 -17.61 5.99
CA VAL A 147 -4.25 -17.08 4.67
C VAL A 147 -4.20 -18.20 3.65
N GLU A 148 -3.54 -19.31 3.97
CA GLU A 148 -3.46 -20.50 3.13
C GLU A 148 -4.85 -21.05 2.80
N LYS A 149 -5.70 -21.20 3.82
CA LYS A 149 -7.07 -21.68 3.64
C LYS A 149 -7.88 -20.79 2.70
N VAL A 150 -7.83 -19.48 2.90
CA VAL A 150 -8.60 -18.54 2.05
C VAL A 150 -8.06 -18.49 0.63
N ALA A 151 -6.74 -18.57 0.43
CA ALA A 151 -6.13 -18.55 -0.90
C ALA A 151 -6.38 -19.84 -1.72
N ALA A 152 -6.63 -20.95 -1.04
CA ALA A 152 -6.97 -22.24 -1.63
C ALA A 152 -8.47 -22.41 -1.94
N ASP A 153 -9.34 -21.59 -1.33
CA ASP A 153 -10.79 -21.69 -1.46
C ASP A 153 -11.33 -21.03 -2.74
N GLU A 154 -12.50 -21.46 -3.22
CA GLU A 154 -13.14 -20.96 -4.45
C GLU A 154 -13.97 -19.70 -4.20
N LEU A 155 -13.35 -18.68 -3.59
CA LEU A 155 -14.01 -17.45 -3.19
C LEU A 155 -13.79 -16.33 -4.22
N LYS A 156 -14.76 -15.40 -4.32
CA LYS A 156 -14.52 -14.13 -5.03
C LYS A 156 -13.47 -13.31 -4.28
N ALA A 157 -12.64 -12.55 -4.99
CA ALA A 157 -11.57 -11.76 -4.38
C ALA A 157 -12.07 -10.81 -3.27
N ASN A 158 -13.24 -10.20 -3.47
CA ASN A 158 -13.87 -9.32 -2.47
C ASN A 158 -14.27 -10.08 -1.20
N GLU A 159 -14.72 -11.32 -1.32
CA GLU A 159 -15.12 -12.16 -0.20
C GLU A 159 -13.89 -12.67 0.56
N ALA A 160 -12.88 -13.16 -0.17
CA ALA A 160 -11.61 -13.56 0.39
C ALA A 160 -10.95 -12.44 1.21
N ALA A 161 -10.87 -11.21 0.66
CA ALA A 161 -10.33 -10.06 1.37
C ALA A 161 -11.10 -9.72 2.65
N ARG A 162 -12.44 -9.82 2.65
CA ARG A 162 -13.28 -9.63 3.85
C ARG A 162 -13.04 -10.69 4.91
N ILE A 163 -12.89 -11.95 4.51
CA ILE A 163 -12.61 -13.05 5.44
C ILE A 163 -11.23 -12.86 6.06
N LEU A 164 -10.20 -12.56 5.26
CA LEU A 164 -8.87 -12.28 5.78
C LEU A 164 -8.90 -11.14 6.81
N TYR A 165 -9.55 -10.03 6.47
CA TYR A 165 -9.66 -8.88 7.37
C TYR A 165 -10.38 -9.24 8.68
N SER A 166 -11.53 -9.92 8.61
CA SER A 166 -12.29 -10.31 9.81
C SER A 166 -11.56 -11.33 10.70
N THR A 167 -10.58 -12.07 10.15
CA THR A 167 -9.72 -12.98 10.92
C THR A 167 -8.47 -12.32 11.53
N GLY A 168 -8.34 -10.99 11.37
CA GLY A 168 -7.27 -10.17 11.94
C GLY A 168 -6.03 -10.03 11.06
N ILE A 169 -6.11 -10.37 9.77
CA ILE A 169 -5.02 -10.10 8.83
C ILE A 169 -5.03 -8.62 8.46
N ASP A 170 -3.87 -8.00 8.55
CA ASP A 170 -3.65 -6.58 8.28
C ASP A 170 -3.96 -6.18 6.82
N VAL A 171 -4.46 -4.95 6.63
CA VAL A 171 -4.89 -4.42 5.32
C VAL A 171 -3.75 -4.38 4.29
N TYR A 172 -2.51 -4.12 4.71
CA TYR A 172 -1.35 -4.08 3.83
C TYR A 172 -0.98 -5.48 3.36
N LYS A 173 -1.13 -6.47 4.24
CA LYS A 173 -0.96 -7.87 3.87
C LYS A 173 -2.01 -8.31 2.85
N ILE A 174 -3.28 -7.99 3.09
CA ILE A 174 -4.38 -8.31 2.16
C ILE A 174 -4.13 -7.66 0.80
N THR A 175 -3.70 -6.39 0.79
CA THR A 175 -3.33 -5.66 -0.43
C THR A 175 -2.24 -6.38 -1.22
N THR A 176 -1.22 -6.90 -0.54
CA THR A 176 -0.10 -7.60 -1.18
C THR A 176 -0.55 -8.92 -1.80
N ILE A 177 -1.40 -9.67 -1.09
CA ILE A 177 -1.98 -10.93 -1.58
C ILE A 177 -2.96 -10.68 -2.75
N LEU A 178 -3.75 -9.60 -2.70
CA LEU A 178 -4.62 -9.19 -3.78
C LEU A 178 -3.82 -8.78 -5.02
N SER A 179 -2.74 -8.02 -4.84
CA SER A 179 -1.87 -7.58 -5.93
C SER A 179 -1.26 -8.76 -6.68
N SER A 180 -0.78 -9.80 -5.97
CA SER A 180 -0.19 -11.00 -6.58
C SER A 180 -1.17 -11.84 -7.41
N GLY A 181 -2.47 -11.57 -7.30
CA GLY A 181 -3.51 -12.37 -7.93
C GLY A 181 -3.72 -13.72 -7.25
N ALA A 182 -3.28 -13.90 -6.00
CA ALA A 182 -3.52 -15.12 -5.24
C ALA A 182 -4.99 -15.27 -4.81
N LEU A 183 -5.74 -14.16 -4.68
CA LEU A 183 -7.17 -14.16 -4.31
C LEU A 183 -8.09 -14.16 -5.53
N GLY A 184 -9.23 -14.84 -5.40
CA GLY A 184 -10.30 -14.84 -6.38
C GLY A 184 -10.35 -16.11 -7.24
N ILE A 185 -11.54 -16.42 -7.74
CA ILE A 185 -11.76 -17.45 -8.76
C ILE A 185 -11.00 -17.10 -10.05
N ASP A 186 -11.16 -15.84 -10.52
CA ASP A 186 -10.44 -15.30 -11.68
C ASP A 186 -9.12 -14.68 -11.25
N LYS A 187 -8.14 -15.54 -10.93
CA LYS A 187 -6.79 -15.14 -10.49
C LYS A 187 -6.10 -14.30 -11.57
N LYS A 188 -5.85 -13.03 -11.25
CA LYS A 188 -5.08 -12.09 -12.07
C LYS A 188 -4.25 -11.17 -11.19
N MET A 189 -3.04 -10.86 -11.64
CA MET A 189 -2.24 -9.81 -10.99
C MET A 189 -2.92 -8.46 -11.13
N VAL A 190 -2.85 -7.66 -10.07
CA VAL A 190 -3.38 -6.29 -10.03
C VAL A 190 -2.24 -5.35 -9.65
N PRO A 191 -2.04 -4.24 -10.40
CA PRO A 191 -1.05 -3.23 -10.04
C PRO A 191 -1.18 -2.80 -8.58
N THR A 192 -0.06 -2.74 -7.88
CA THR A 192 -0.02 -2.53 -6.42
C THR A 192 -0.78 -1.27 -6.00
N ARG A 193 -0.68 -0.18 -6.77
CA ARG A 193 -1.44 1.07 -6.53
C ARG A 193 -2.95 0.85 -6.55
N TRP A 194 -3.45 0.04 -7.47
CA TRP A 194 -4.87 -0.25 -7.59
C TRP A 194 -5.33 -1.22 -6.50
N SER A 195 -4.48 -2.19 -6.14
CA SER A 195 -4.74 -3.12 -5.04
C SER A 195 -4.92 -2.41 -3.72
N ILE A 196 -4.14 -1.36 -3.42
CA ILE A 196 -4.29 -0.57 -2.18
C ILE A 196 -5.71 -0.02 -2.09
N THR A 197 -6.13 0.78 -3.09
CA THR A 197 -7.47 1.38 -3.10
C THR A 197 -8.60 0.37 -3.18
N ALA A 198 -8.37 -0.76 -3.88
CA ALA A 198 -9.37 -1.82 -4.00
C ALA A 198 -9.58 -2.52 -2.65
N THR A 199 -8.50 -2.85 -1.93
CA THR A 199 -8.58 -3.46 -0.60
C THR A 199 -9.31 -2.55 0.37
N ASP A 200 -8.90 -1.27 0.44
CA ASP A 200 -9.53 -0.28 1.32
C ASP A 200 -11.03 -0.16 1.05
N ASP A 201 -11.44 -0.07 -0.22
CA ASP A 201 -12.84 0.03 -0.60
C ASP A 201 -13.64 -1.26 -0.29
N ILE A 202 -13.04 -2.44 -0.53
CA ILE A 202 -13.68 -3.74 -0.23
C ILE A 202 -13.97 -3.88 1.26
N ILE A 203 -12.97 -3.58 2.11
CA ILE A 203 -13.07 -3.67 3.56
C ILE A 203 -14.06 -2.60 4.06
N THR A 204 -13.90 -1.36 3.62
CA THR A 204 -14.78 -0.26 4.03
C THR A 204 -16.23 -0.57 3.69
N LYS A 205 -16.53 -1.02 2.46
CA LYS A 205 -17.90 -1.40 2.06
C LYS A 205 -18.47 -2.54 2.92
N SER A 206 -17.62 -3.46 3.37
CA SER A 206 -18.04 -4.54 4.26
C SER A 206 -18.46 -4.01 5.62
N LEU A 207 -17.63 -3.16 6.24
CA LEU A 207 -17.92 -2.58 7.56
C LEU A 207 -19.09 -1.59 7.50
N LEU A 208 -19.18 -0.85 6.40
CA LEU A 208 -20.18 0.18 6.20
C LEU A 208 -21.60 -0.38 6.08
N HIS A 209 -21.74 -1.63 5.62
CA HIS A 209 -23.01 -2.36 5.67
C HIS A 209 -23.60 -2.36 7.09
N ASP A 210 -22.77 -2.63 8.09
CA ASP A 210 -23.22 -2.68 9.49
C ASP A 210 -23.31 -1.29 10.10
N VAL A 211 -22.33 -0.41 9.83
CA VAL A 211 -22.32 0.98 10.35
C VAL A 211 -23.62 1.70 10.03
N ARG A 212 -24.13 1.58 8.79
CA ARG A 212 -25.38 2.23 8.36
C ARG A 212 -26.62 1.78 9.15
N THR A 213 -26.55 0.66 9.87
CA THR A 213 -27.64 0.13 10.71
C THR A 213 -27.55 0.56 12.17
N TYR A 214 -26.41 1.10 12.60
CA TYR A 214 -26.20 1.49 13.99
C TYR A 214 -26.89 2.81 14.32
N ASN A 215 -27.04 3.12 15.61
CA ASN A 215 -27.55 4.43 16.02
C ASN A 215 -26.54 5.53 15.70
N SER A 216 -27.03 6.74 15.42
CA SER A 216 -26.19 7.93 15.30
C SER A 216 -25.38 8.16 16.59
N ILE A 217 -24.20 8.78 16.47
CA ILE A 217 -23.56 9.45 17.61
C ILE A 217 -24.50 10.54 18.18
N ASN A 218 -24.33 10.85 19.47
CA ASN A 218 -25.20 11.78 20.19
C ASN A 218 -24.62 13.18 20.31
N GLU A 219 -23.33 13.35 20.03
CA GLU A 219 -22.59 14.59 20.19
C GLU A 219 -21.58 14.75 19.05
N ILE A 220 -21.07 15.96 18.89
CA ILE A 220 -20.01 16.24 17.92
C ILE A 220 -18.68 15.74 18.50
N MET A 221 -17.92 15.01 17.69
CA MET A 221 -16.58 14.53 18.05
C MET A 221 -15.57 15.12 17.08
N VAL A 222 -14.42 15.55 17.60
CA VAL A 222 -13.31 16.06 16.80
C VAL A 222 -12.05 15.29 17.17
N PHE A 223 -11.41 14.72 16.17
CA PHE A 223 -10.12 14.05 16.31
C PHE A 223 -9.06 14.82 15.52
N GLU A 224 -7.85 14.87 16.06
CA GLU A 224 -6.72 15.52 15.41
C GLU A 224 -5.51 14.60 15.45
N SER A 225 -4.75 14.62 14.36
CA SER A 225 -3.44 13.98 14.27
C SER A 225 -2.51 14.84 13.43
N PHE A 226 -1.24 14.92 13.82
CA PHE A 226 -0.20 15.55 13.02
C PHE A 226 1.00 14.61 12.96
N ASN A 227 1.30 14.11 11.76
CA ASN A 227 2.45 13.23 11.55
C ASN A 227 2.95 13.33 10.11
N LEU A 228 4.26 13.15 9.89
CA LEU A 228 4.90 13.14 8.57
C LEU A 228 4.48 14.34 7.69
N ASP A 229 4.40 15.54 8.28
CA ASP A 229 3.94 16.78 7.61
C ASP A 229 2.51 16.71 7.05
N ASN A 230 1.67 15.83 7.61
CA ASN A 230 0.25 15.72 7.32
C ASN A 230 -0.53 15.97 8.60
N ARG A 231 -1.43 16.96 8.58
CA ARG A 231 -2.41 17.19 9.63
C ARG A 231 -3.75 16.61 9.21
N PHE A 232 -4.34 15.78 10.04
CA PHE A 232 -5.70 15.29 9.87
C PHE A 232 -6.58 15.88 10.97
N VAL A 233 -7.73 16.43 10.58
CA VAL A 233 -8.81 16.80 11.49
C VAL A 233 -10.06 16.05 11.03
N VAL A 234 -10.61 15.21 11.90
CA VAL A 234 -11.82 14.42 11.61
C VAL A 234 -12.96 14.96 12.47
N LEU A 235 -13.93 15.58 11.82
CA LEU A 235 -15.16 16.06 12.44
C LEU A 235 -16.26 15.02 12.23
N MET A 236 -16.81 14.47 13.31
CA MET A 236 -17.98 13.59 13.28
C MET A 236 -19.18 14.30 13.90
N MET A 237 -20.32 14.28 13.21
CA MET A 237 -21.56 14.93 13.62
C MET A 237 -22.72 13.92 13.67
N PRO A 238 -23.71 14.13 14.56
CA PRO A 238 -24.92 13.33 14.57
C PRO A 238 -25.61 13.31 13.21
N GLY A 239 -26.03 12.12 12.78
CA GLY A 239 -26.73 11.89 11.52
C GLY A 239 -26.43 10.52 10.93
N SER A 240 -27.12 10.22 9.83
CA SER A 240 -26.83 9.04 9.03
C SER A 240 -25.48 9.18 8.32
N TRP A 241 -24.86 8.05 7.98
CA TRP A 241 -23.60 8.03 7.23
C TRP A 241 -23.62 8.96 6.01
N GLU A 242 -22.73 9.94 6.03
CA GLU A 242 -22.30 10.77 4.90
C GLU A 242 -20.82 11.04 5.14
N PHE A 243 -20.02 11.07 4.09
CA PHE A 243 -18.57 11.25 4.22
C PHE A 243 -18.05 12.25 3.21
N GLU A 244 -17.27 13.19 3.69
CA GLU A 244 -16.62 14.22 2.88
C GLU A 244 -15.14 14.29 3.27
N ASN A 245 -14.27 14.34 2.28
CA ASN A 245 -12.83 14.44 2.50
C ASN A 245 -12.28 15.63 1.72
N PHE A 246 -11.55 16.49 2.43
CA PHE A 246 -10.83 17.63 1.89
C PHE A 246 -9.34 17.37 1.97
N GLU A 247 -8.62 17.59 0.86
CA GLU A 247 -7.16 17.57 0.83
C GLU A 247 -6.64 18.94 0.39
N SER A 248 -5.90 19.60 1.28
CA SER A 248 -5.24 20.87 1.02
C SER A 248 -3.76 20.65 0.83
N TRP A 249 -3.25 21.03 -0.34
CA TRP A 249 -1.85 20.90 -0.71
C TRP A 249 -1.14 22.26 -0.73
N PRO A 250 0.10 22.36 -0.22
CA PRO A 250 0.77 23.63 0.00
C PRO A 250 1.26 24.24 -1.32
N ARG A 251 1.50 25.56 -1.32
CA ARG A 251 2.06 26.26 -2.49
C ARG A 251 3.41 25.65 -2.88
N GLY A 252 3.61 25.43 -4.18
CA GLY A 252 4.84 24.82 -4.71
C GLY A 252 4.83 23.29 -4.76
N SER A 253 3.81 22.64 -4.20
CA SER A 253 3.49 21.25 -4.52
C SER A 253 2.80 21.16 -5.89
N GLN A 254 2.86 19.98 -6.52
CA GLN A 254 2.22 19.77 -7.83
C GLN A 254 0.69 19.72 -7.74
N TRP A 255 0.15 19.30 -6.61
CA TRP A 255 -1.29 19.21 -6.36
C TRP A 255 -1.83 20.45 -5.65
N TYR A 256 -1.13 21.59 -5.73
CA TYR A 256 -1.50 22.83 -5.03
C TYR A 256 -2.98 23.17 -5.23
N GLY A 257 -3.69 23.32 -4.11
CA GLY A 257 -5.11 23.61 -4.10
C GLY A 257 -5.86 22.84 -3.04
N LEU A 258 -7.17 22.98 -3.07
CA LEU A 258 -8.12 22.24 -2.25
C LEU A 258 -8.87 21.26 -3.15
N GLU A 259 -8.71 19.98 -2.88
CA GLU A 259 -9.44 18.88 -3.51
C GLU A 259 -10.55 18.41 -2.56
N GLU A 260 -11.73 18.10 -3.10
CA GLU A 260 -12.90 17.64 -2.34
C GLU A 260 -13.52 16.41 -3.02
N GLU A 261 -13.78 15.38 -2.20
CA GLU A 261 -14.55 14.20 -2.58
C GLU A 261 -15.65 13.93 -1.56
N TYR A 262 -16.87 13.67 -2.07
CA TYR A 262 -18.06 13.42 -1.27
C TYR A 262 -18.64 12.01 -1.51
N GLU A 263 -19.18 11.41 -0.46
CA GLU A 263 -19.92 10.16 -0.46
C GLU A 263 -21.27 10.32 0.24
N PRO A 264 -22.39 10.14 -0.49
CA PRO A 264 -23.71 10.13 0.13
C PRO A 264 -23.98 8.83 0.89
N PHE A 265 -25.08 8.77 1.63
CA PHE A 265 -25.51 7.57 2.37
C PHE A 265 -25.55 6.29 1.53
N ALA A 266 -25.89 6.36 0.24
CA ALA A 266 -25.89 5.18 -0.63
C ALA A 266 -24.47 4.64 -0.92
N GLY A 267 -23.45 5.47 -0.78
CA GLY A 267 -22.07 5.21 -1.19
C GLY A 267 -21.75 5.81 -2.56
N ARG A 268 -20.48 5.76 -2.94
CA ARG A 268 -20.02 6.18 -4.27
C ARG A 268 -20.24 5.09 -5.31
N THR A 269 -20.61 5.51 -6.52
CA THR A 269 -20.71 4.64 -7.72
C THR A 269 -19.47 4.75 -8.61
N CYS A 270 -18.70 5.82 -8.48
CA CYS A 270 -17.47 6.08 -9.21
C CYS A 270 -16.26 6.19 -8.27
N TYR A 271 -15.08 5.97 -8.84
CA TYR A 271 -13.81 6.11 -8.15
C TYR A 271 -13.58 7.57 -7.69
N ALA A 272 -12.88 7.76 -6.58
CA ALA A 272 -12.48 9.07 -6.08
C ALA A 272 -11.23 9.57 -6.83
N GLU A 273 -11.40 10.01 -8.07
CA GLU A 273 -10.30 10.37 -8.99
C GLU A 273 -9.42 11.51 -8.45
N LYS A 274 -10.00 12.46 -7.70
CA LYS A 274 -9.29 13.66 -7.25
C LYS A 274 -8.23 13.37 -6.20
N GLN A 275 -8.56 12.50 -5.24
CA GLN A 275 -7.73 12.23 -4.07
C GLN A 275 -7.17 10.79 -4.06
N ALA A 276 -7.80 9.88 -4.82
CA ALA A 276 -7.41 8.49 -4.95
C ALA A 276 -7.17 7.84 -3.58
N GLY A 277 -5.95 7.37 -3.32
CA GLY A 277 -5.60 6.66 -2.07
C GLY A 277 -5.84 7.46 -0.79
N GLY A 278 -5.71 8.78 -0.82
CA GLY A 278 -5.94 9.61 0.37
C GLY A 278 -7.40 9.58 0.84
N TYR A 279 -8.33 9.55 -0.11
CA TYR A 279 -9.76 9.37 0.17
C TYR A 279 -10.06 7.98 0.75
N TYR A 280 -9.57 6.91 0.12
CA TYR A 280 -9.88 5.54 0.55
C TYR A 280 -9.27 5.20 1.92
N ALA A 281 -8.05 5.66 2.19
CA ALA A 281 -7.39 5.43 3.48
C ALA A 281 -8.09 6.16 4.64
N SER A 282 -8.44 7.45 4.47
CA SER A 282 -9.15 8.22 5.49
C SER A 282 -10.55 7.66 5.76
N ARG A 283 -11.27 7.29 4.69
CA ARG A 283 -12.58 6.66 4.76
C ARG A 283 -12.54 5.33 5.51
N LEU A 284 -11.55 4.48 5.25
CA LEU A 284 -11.37 3.20 5.96
C LEU A 284 -11.20 3.44 7.47
N GLY A 285 -10.25 4.29 7.88
CA GLY A 285 -10.00 4.56 9.30
C GLY A 285 -11.22 5.14 10.04
N VAL A 286 -12.00 6.00 9.38
CA VAL A 286 -13.27 6.51 9.91
C VAL A 286 -14.29 5.39 10.11
N VAL A 287 -14.50 4.55 9.10
CA VAL A 287 -15.49 3.47 9.16
C VAL A 287 -15.08 2.41 10.17
N GLU A 288 -13.80 2.09 10.30
CA GLU A 288 -13.27 1.21 11.35
C GLU A 288 -13.60 1.74 12.75
N HIS A 289 -13.39 3.04 12.98
CA HIS A 289 -13.73 3.67 14.26
C HIS A 289 -15.24 3.59 14.55
N LEU A 290 -16.08 3.99 13.60
CA LEU A 290 -17.54 3.96 13.72
C LEU A 290 -18.06 2.53 13.97
N HIS A 291 -17.50 1.55 13.25
CA HIS A 291 -17.82 0.15 13.43
C HIS A 291 -17.45 -0.33 14.85
N LYS A 292 -16.25 0.03 15.33
CA LYS A 292 -15.78 -0.30 16.68
C LYS A 292 -16.69 0.26 17.79
N ILE A 293 -17.13 1.51 17.68
CA ILE A 293 -18.03 2.12 18.68
C ILE A 293 -19.51 1.76 18.46
N LYS A 294 -19.83 1.00 17.40
CA LYS A 294 -21.18 0.63 16.99
C LYS A 294 -22.10 1.84 16.85
N ARG A 295 -21.65 2.83 16.08
CA ARG A 295 -22.41 4.05 15.76
C ARG A 295 -22.26 4.42 14.28
N GLN A 296 -23.13 5.31 13.80
CA GLN A 296 -22.92 6.05 12.56
C GLN A 296 -22.85 7.55 12.81
N ALA A 297 -22.32 8.28 11.83
CA ALA A 297 -22.18 9.73 11.87
C ALA A 297 -22.07 10.29 10.46
N ARG A 298 -22.32 11.60 10.33
CA ARG A 298 -21.83 12.41 9.22
C ARG A 298 -20.39 12.80 9.51
N VAL A 299 -19.49 12.60 8.56
CA VAL A 299 -18.06 12.79 8.80
C VAL A 299 -17.44 13.70 7.75
N VAL A 300 -16.68 14.68 8.21
CA VAL A 300 -15.84 15.54 7.37
C VAL A 300 -14.40 15.35 7.81
N VAL A 301 -13.53 14.98 6.87
CA VAL A 301 -12.09 14.86 7.10
C VAL A 301 -11.39 16.00 6.40
N PHE A 302 -10.54 16.72 7.14
CA PHE A 302 -9.63 17.72 6.60
C PHE A 302 -8.22 17.16 6.70
N ARG A 303 -7.59 16.95 5.55
CA ARG A 303 -6.18 16.62 5.45
C ARG A 303 -5.43 17.83 4.91
N GLU A 304 -4.57 18.41 5.73
CA GLU A 304 -3.69 19.49 5.33
C GLU A 304 -2.27 18.96 5.21
N ILE A 305 -1.72 19.03 4.00
CA ILE A 305 -0.34 18.64 3.71
C ILE A 305 0.55 19.89 3.84
N TYR A 306 1.62 19.78 4.62
CA TYR A 306 2.55 20.88 4.87
C TYR A 306 3.76 20.81 3.93
N GLU A 307 4.46 21.94 3.79
CA GLU A 307 5.60 22.11 2.87
C GLU A 307 6.77 21.13 3.13
N GLY A 308 6.85 20.55 4.34
CA GLY A 308 7.83 19.52 4.67
C GLY A 308 7.64 18.20 3.91
N TYR A 309 6.42 17.92 3.44
CA TYR A 309 6.08 16.74 2.64
C TYR A 309 6.51 16.89 1.17
N SER A 310 7.83 16.97 0.97
CA SER A 310 8.46 17.28 -0.32
C SER A 310 8.57 16.08 -1.27
N VAL A 311 8.60 14.88 -0.72
CA VAL A 311 8.71 13.57 -1.37
C VAL A 311 7.51 12.70 -0.94
N PRO A 312 6.65 12.24 -1.87
CA PRO A 312 5.56 11.35 -1.51
C PRO A 312 6.08 10.05 -0.88
N LEU A 313 5.51 9.60 0.24
CA LEU A 313 5.92 8.35 0.88
C LEU A 313 5.23 7.11 0.29
N GLY A 314 4.37 7.28 -0.71
CA GLY A 314 3.46 6.24 -1.22
C GLY A 314 2.17 6.17 -0.40
N VAL A 315 1.21 5.39 -0.89
CA VAL A 315 0.01 5.00 -0.13
C VAL A 315 0.32 3.65 0.47
N TRP A 316 0.36 3.58 1.80
CA TRP A 316 0.78 2.42 2.57
C TRP A 316 0.17 2.48 3.95
#